data_AF-A0A951X951-F1
#
_entry.id   AF-A0A951X951-F1
#
_cell.length_a   1.000
_cell.length_b   1.000
_cell.length_c   1.000
_cell.angle_alpha   90.00
_cell.angle_beta   90.00
_cell.angle_gamma   90.00
#
_symmetry.space_group_name_H-M   'P 1'
#
loop_
_entity.id
_entity.type
_entity.pdbx_description
1 polymer ?
#
loop_
_entity_poly.entity_id
_entity_poly.type
_entity_poly.pdbx_seq_one_letter_code
_entity_poly.pdbx_strand_id
1 'polypeptide(L)' 'MKFVLYKYKETPTGRRFLYLRHVEKGKPSFSGRGRDAKRFSLLKALFLSLVFRLDWIDEKFVNRF' A
#
# COMPACT_ATOMS: atom_id res chain seq x y z
N MET A 1 -6.19 9.81 -11.49
CA MET A 1 -6.37 9.24 -10.14
C MET A 1 -5.17 8.39 -9.79
N LYS A 2 -4.74 8.40 -8.52
CA LYS A 2 -3.59 7.64 -8.04
C LYS A 2 -4.04 6.70 -6.93
N PHE A 3 -3.44 5.53 -6.90
CA PHE A 3 -3.81 4.44 -6.00
C PHE A 3 -2.62 4.07 -5.14
N VAL A 4 -2.93 3.68 -3.92
CA VAL A 4 -1.95 3.27 -2.93
C VAL A 4 -2.22 1.83 -2.59
N LEU A 5 -1.17 1.02 -2.59
CA LEU A 5 -1.25 -0.38 -2.18
C LEU A 5 -1.01 -0.47 -0.68
N TYR A 6 -1.75 -1.34 -0.01
CA TYR A 6 -1.59 -1.59 1.40
C TYR A 6 -1.86 -3.05 1.74
N LYS A 7 -1.44 -3.45 2.92
CA LYS A 7 -1.84 -4.71 3.54
C LYS A 7 -2.10 -4.53 5.01
N TYR A 8 -2.92 -5.41 5.54
CA TYR A 8 -3.07 -5.58 6.97
C TYR A 8 -1.94 -6.45 7.51
N LYS A 9 -1.39 -6.03 8.65
CA LYS A 9 -0.54 -6.89 9.48
C LYS A 9 -1.10 -6.91 10.88
N GLU A 10 -1.40 -8.10 11.38
CA GLU A 10 -1.68 -8.30 12.80
C GLU A 10 -0.37 -8.15 13.58
N THR A 11 -0.40 -7.24 14.54
CA THR A 11 0.69 -7.00 15.48
C THR A 11 0.18 -7.21 16.90
N PRO A 12 1.05 -7.47 17.88
CA PRO A 12 0.63 -7.66 19.28
C PRO A 12 -0.15 -6.46 19.85
N THR A 13 0.02 -5.27 19.27
CA THR A 13 -0.66 -4.02 19.63
C THR A 13 -1.91 -3.72 18.79
N GLY A 14 -2.35 -4.65 17.94
CA GLY A 14 -3.57 -4.54 17.12
C GLY A 14 -3.34 -4.69 15.61
N ARG A 15 -4.38 -4.42 14.82
CA ARG A 15 -4.31 -4.41 13.35
C ARG A 15 -3.65 -3.11 12.88
N ARG A 16 -2.55 -3.22 12.13
CA ARG A 16 -1.86 -2.06 11.56
C ARG A 16 -1.90 -2.09 10.04
N PHE A 17 -2.22 -0.94 9.46
CA PHE A 17 -2.10 -0.71 8.03
C PHE A 17 -0.63 -0.53 7.64
N LEU A 18 -0.17 -1.31 6.67
CA LEU A 18 1.15 -1.19 6.08
C LEU A 18 1.00 -0.82 4.61
N TYR A 19 1.35 0.42 4.29
CA TYR A 19 1.27 0.96 2.95
C TYR A 19 2.56 0.67 2.18
N LEU A 20 2.44 0.33 0.90
CA LEU A 20 3.58 0.06 0.03
C LEU A 20 4.36 1.36 -0.21
N ARG A 21 5.57 1.43 0.34
CA ARG A 21 6.47 2.58 0.17
C ARG A 21 7.28 2.47 -1.11
N HIS A 22 7.80 1.31 -1.44
CA HIS A 22 8.41 1.07 -2.75
C HIS A 22 8.70 -0.42 -2.99
N VAL A 23 8.99 -0.80 -4.23
CA VAL A 23 9.42 -2.15 -4.59
C VAL A 23 10.89 -2.11 -4.98
N GLU A 24 11.77 -2.63 -4.13
CA GLU A 24 13.23 -2.68 -4.37
C GLU A 24 13.60 -4.11 -4.78
N LYS A 25 14.21 -4.29 -5.96
CA LYS A 25 14.67 -5.60 -6.44
C LYS A 25 13.59 -6.71 -6.34
N GLY A 26 12.34 -6.36 -6.63
CA GLY A 26 11.19 -7.29 -6.56
C GLY A 26 10.61 -7.52 -5.15
N LYS A 27 11.18 -6.90 -4.10
CA LYS A 27 10.64 -6.98 -2.74
C LYS A 27 9.84 -5.72 -2.38
N PRO A 28 8.56 -5.85 -2.00
CA PRO A 28 7.76 -4.72 -1.55
C PRO A 28 8.19 -4.29 -0.14
N SER A 29 8.60 -3.03 -0.01
CA SER A 29 8.89 -2.35 1.25
C SER A 29 7.67 -1.55 1.69
N PHE A 30 7.31 -1.65 2.97
CA PHE A 30 6.09 -1.07 3.53
C PHE A 30 6.40 -0.04 4.62
N SER A 31 5.56 0.99 4.72
CA SER A 31 5.56 1.98 5.81
C SER A 31 4.23 1.95 6.54
N GLY A 32 4.25 2.22 7.84
CA GLY A 32 3.03 2.37 8.65
C GLY A 32 2.34 3.73 8.48
N ARG A 33 2.88 4.64 7.67
CA ARG A 33 2.30 5.97 7.41
C ARG A 33 1.79 6.06 5.98
N GLY A 34 0.52 6.44 5.81
CA GLY A 34 -0.08 6.66 4.49
C GLY A 34 0.63 7.73 3.66
N ARG A 35 1.20 8.76 4.32
CA ARG A 35 2.00 9.81 3.65
C ARG A 35 3.28 9.31 2.98
N ASP A 36 3.87 8.23 3.49
CA ASP A 36 5.09 7.65 2.91
C ASP A 36 4.77 6.67 1.77
N ALA A 37 3.48 6.43 1.50
CA ALA A 37 3.06 5.44 0.56
C ALA A 37 3.31 5.89 -0.89
N LYS A 38 3.74 4.95 -1.72
CA LYS A 38 3.96 5.20 -3.13
C LYS A 38 2.64 5.13 -3.88
N ARG A 39 2.50 6.11 -4.75
CA ARG A 39 1.32 6.31 -5.58
C ARG A 39 1.54 5.64 -6.92
N PHE A 40 0.59 4.82 -7.33
CA PHE A 40 0.60 4.09 -8.58
C PHE A 40 -0.58 4.51 -9.45
N SER A 41 -0.43 4.36 -10.77
CA SER A 41 -1.58 4.40 -11.68
C SER A 41 -2.47 3.17 -11.44
N LEU A 42 -3.75 3.23 -11.84
CA LEU A 42 -4.72 2.15 -11.63
C LEU A 42 -4.21 0.79 -12.15
N LEU A 43 -3.75 0.74 -13.40
CA LEU A 43 -3.19 -0.47 -14.02
C LEU A 43 -2.03 -1.05 -13.21
N LYS A 44 -1.11 -0.19 -12.78
CA LYS A 44 0.06 -0.61 -12.00
C LYS A 44 -0.33 -1.05 -10.58
N ALA A 45 -1.32 -0.41 -9.99
CA ALA A 45 -1.87 -0.80 -8.70
C ALA A 45 -2.56 -2.16 -8.79
N LEU A 46 -3.42 -2.39 -9.79
CA LEU A 46 -4.06 -3.70 -10.03
C LEU A 46 -3.03 -4.80 -10.26
N PHE A 47 -2.02 -4.56 -11.09
CA PHE A 47 -0.97 -5.53 -11.34
C PHE A 47 -0.20 -5.89 -10.07
N LEU A 48 0.26 -4.89 -9.32
CA LEU A 48 1.00 -5.10 -8.07
C LEU A 48 0.11 -5.71 -6.97
N SER A 49 -1.17 -5.36 -6.94
CA SER A 49 -2.17 -5.96 -6.05
C SER A 49 -2.27 -7.46 -6.30
N LEU A 50 -2.35 -7.88 -7.56
CA LEU A 50 -2.37 -9.29 -7.93
C LEU A 50 -1.05 -10.00 -7.59
N VAL A 51 0.08 -9.42 -8.00
CA VAL A 51 1.42 -10.03 -7.85
C VAL A 51 1.79 -10.20 -6.38
N PHE A 52 1.51 -9.20 -5.55
CA PHE A 52 1.92 -9.17 -4.14
C PHE A 52 0.80 -9.51 -3.17
N ARG A 53 -0.41 -9.86 -3.66
CA ARG A 53 -1.63 -10.05 -2.87
C ARG A 53 -1.87 -8.90 -1.90
N LEU A 54 -1.88 -7.69 -2.44
CA LEU A 54 -2.10 -6.45 -1.68
C LEU A 54 -3.46 -5.85 -2.03
N ASP A 55 -4.07 -5.18 -1.07
CA ASP A 55 -5.23 -4.35 -1.31
C ASP A 55 -4.80 -2.99 -1.88
N TRP A 56 -5.70 -2.31 -2.57
CA TRP A 56 -5.46 -0.99 -3.12
C TRP A 56 -6.60 -0.04 -2.76
N ILE A 57 -6.27 1.22 -2.54
CA ILE A 57 -7.23 2.27 -2.22
C ILE A 57 -6.85 3.54 -2.97
N ASP A 58 -7.84 4.36 -3.33
CA ASP A 58 -7.57 5.67 -3.92
C ASP A 58 -6.86 6.57 -2.90
N GLU A 59 -5.85 7.31 -3.36
CA GLU A 59 -5.08 8.26 -2.56
C GLU A 59 -5.96 9.21 -1.72
N LYS A 60 -7.13 9.59 -2.24
CA LYS A 60 -8.07 10.49 -1.56
C LYS A 60 -8.54 9.97 -0.20
N PHE A 61 -8.55 8.65 0.00
CA PHE A 61 -8.95 8.03 1.27
C PHE A 61 -7.77 7.81 2.22
N VAL A 62 -6.53 7.85 1.73
CA VAL A 62 -5.32 7.60 2.53
C VAL A 62 -4.99 8.77 3.45
N ASN A 63 -5.25 10.01 3.02
CA ASN A 63 -4.97 11.22 3.81
C ASN A 63 -6.06 11.56 4.85
N ARG A 64 -7.11 10.74 4.97
CA ARG A 64 -8.17 10.93 5.98
C ARG A 64 -7.91 10.20 7.30
N PHE A 65 -6.85 9.39 7.39
CA PHE A 65 -6.45 8.59 8.54
C PHE A 65 -4.98 8.84 8.90
#